data_AF-A0A930HF90-F1
#
_entry.id   AF-A0A930HF90-F1
#
_cell.length_a   1.000
_cell.length_b   1.000
_cell.length_c   1.000
_cell.angle_alpha   90.00
_cell.angle_beta   90.00
_cell.angle_gamma   90.00
#
_symmetry.space_group_name_H-M   'P 1'
#
loop_
_entity.id
_entity.type
_entity.pdbx_description
1 polymer ?
#
loop_
_entity_poly.entity_id
_entity_poly.type
_entity_poly.pdbx_seq_one_letter_code
_entity_poly.pdbx_strand_id
1 'polypeptide(L)' 'MGFFSFKQELAIDLGTANTIIVKDGKIVLDEPSVISFDGNGKVIAVGARAREMYEKGHDKVKTVRPLR' A
#
# COMPACT_ATOMS: atom_id res chain seq x y z
N MET A 1 -37.82 -11.04 -5.55
CA MET A 1 -36.65 -11.06 -6.46
C MET A 1 -35.58 -10.19 -5.82
N GLY A 2 -34.52 -10.79 -5.25
CA GLY A 2 -33.50 -10.05 -4.49
C GLY A 2 -32.60 -9.23 -5.40
N PHE A 3 -32.43 -7.95 -5.09
CA PHE A 3 -31.49 -7.05 -5.76
C PHE A 3 -30.07 -7.33 -5.23
N PHE A 4 -29.30 -8.16 -5.94
CA PHE A 4 -27.86 -8.22 -5.74
C PHE A 4 -27.22 -7.03 -6.46
N SER A 5 -26.82 -6.00 -5.71
CA SER A 5 -25.93 -4.97 -6.23
C SER A 5 -24.50 -5.49 -6.17
N PHE A 6 -23.90 -5.78 -7.33
CA PHE A 6 -22.49 -6.15 -7.45
C PHE A 6 -21.55 -4.94 -7.53
N LYS A 7 -22.07 -3.71 -7.37
CA LYS A 7 -21.22 -2.51 -7.36
C LYS A 7 -20.51 -2.40 -6.03
N GLN A 8 -19.19 -2.60 -6.05
CA GLN A 8 -18.31 -2.24 -4.96
C GLN A 8 -17.80 -0.83 -5.20
N GLU A 9 -18.17 0.11 -4.34
CA GLU A 9 -17.65 1.47 -4.38
C GLU A 9 -16.41 1.55 -3.48
N LEU A 10 -15.29 1.98 -4.07
CA LEU A 10 -14.02 2.18 -3.39
C LEU A 10 -13.58 3.63 -3.60
N ALA A 11 -13.23 4.32 -2.52
CA ALA A 11 -12.46 5.56 -2.59
C ALA A 11 -11.01 5.25 -2.21
N ILE A 12 -10.07 5.78 -2.99
CA ILE A 12 -8.63 5.56 -2.80
C ILE A 12 -7.97 6.92 -2.65
N ASP A 13 -7.32 7.14 -1.51
CA ASP A 13 -6.45 8.29 -1.26
C ASP A 13 -4.99 7.85 -1.39
N LEU A 14 -4.25 8.48 -2.29
CA LEU A 14 -2.87 8.17 -2.61
C LEU A 14 -1.96 9.29 -2.07
N GLY A 15 -1.71 9.27 -0.76
CA GLY A 15 -0.85 10.23 -0.09
C GLY A 15 0.64 9.87 -0.20
N THR A 16 1.50 10.89 -0.10
CA THR A 16 2.96 10.72 -0.09
C THR A 16 3.48 9.92 1.12
N ALA A 17 2.69 9.92 2.21
CA ALA A 17 2.97 9.18 3.43
C ALA A 17 2.22 7.84 3.49
N ASN A 18 0.90 7.85 3.30
CA ASN A 18 0.02 6.69 3.42
C ASN A 18 -0.95 6.59 2.24
N THR A 19 -1.38 5.37 1.95
CA THR A 19 -2.47 5.04 1.04
C THR A 19 -3.65 4.58 1.87
N ILE A 20 -4.82 5.19 1.68
CA ILE A 20 -6.05 4.84 2.38
C ILE A 20 -7.06 4.34 1.36
N ILE A 21 -7.70 3.21 1.64
CA ILE A 21 -8.85 2.71 0.87
C ILE A 21 -10.08 2.70 1.77
N VAL A 22 -11.15 3.31 1.29
CA VAL A 22 -12.46 3.33 1.94
C VAL A 22 -13.44 2.53 1.09
N LYS A 23 -14.18 1.63 1.73
CA LYS A 23 -15.27 0.86 1.14
C LYS A 23 -16.52 1.03 1.98
N ASP A 24 -17.65 1.34 1.35
CA ASP A 24 -18.95 1.50 2.03
C ASP A 24 -18.86 2.45 3.25
N GLY A 25 -18.11 3.55 3.10
CA GLY A 25 -17.89 4.55 4.14
C GLY A 25 -16.94 4.15 5.27
N LYS A 26 -16.28 2.99 5.19
CA LYS A 26 -15.33 2.50 6.21
C LYS A 26 -13.93 2.36 5.64
N ILE A 27 -12.92 2.74 6.42
CA ILE A 27 -11.52 2.49 6.06
C ILE A 27 -11.28 0.98 6.10
N VAL A 28 -10.87 0.43 4.97
CA VAL A 28 -10.53 -1.00 4.81
C VAL A 28 -9.03 -1.22 4.61
N LEU A 29 -8.27 -0.16 4.32
CA LEU A 29 -6.82 -0.18 4.23
C LEU A 29 -6.27 1.19 4.64
N ASP A 30 -5.23 1.19 5.47
CA ASP A 30 -4.39 2.34 5.81
C ASP A 30 -2.96 1.82 5.93
N GLU A 31 -2.17 2.00 4.87
CA GLU A 31 -0.81 1.47 4.76
C GLU A 31 0.17 2.57 4.35
N PRO A 32 1.41 2.56 4.86
CA PRO A 32 2.45 3.44 4.35
C PRO A 32 2.62 3.33 2.83
N SER A 33 2.74 4.46 2.15
CA SER A 33 2.97 4.57 0.70
C SER A 33 4.43 4.24 0.35
N VAL A 34 4.83 3.00 0.62
CA VAL A 34 6.20 2.51 0.56
C VAL A 34 6.24 1.14 -0.14
N ILE A 35 7.24 0.95 -1.00
CA ILE A 35 7.47 -0.32 -1.71
C ILE A 35 8.94 -0.69 -1.57
N SER A 36 9.22 -1.95 -1.22
CA SER A 36 10.57 -2.51 -1.14
C SER A 36 10.82 -3.51 -2.27
N PHE A 37 12.01 -3.43 -2.84
CA PHE A 37 12.49 -4.24 -3.96
C PHE A 37 13.76 -5.00 -3.57
N ASP A 38 13.94 -6.19 -4.14
CA ASP A 38 15.23 -6.89 -4.11
C ASP A 38 16.25 -6.27 -5.09
N GLY A 39 17.46 -6.82 -5.12
CA GLY A 39 18.54 -6.36 -6.00
C GLY A 39 18.26 -6.53 -7.50
N ASN A 40 17.25 -7.32 -7.90
CA ASN A 40 16.83 -7.50 -9.29
C ASN A 40 15.66 -6.57 -9.66
N GLY A 41 15.17 -5.74 -8.73
CA GLY A 41 14.01 -4.87 -8.95
C GLY A 41 12.67 -5.58 -8.79
N LYS A 42 12.62 -6.78 -8.19
CA LYS A 42 11.36 -7.46 -7.87
C LYS A 42 10.78 -6.91 -6.57
N VAL A 43 9.47 -6.65 -6.54
CA VAL A 43 8.76 -6.26 -5.31
C VAL A 43 8.81 -7.41 -4.30
N ILE A 44 9.28 -7.10 -3.09
CA ILE A 44 9.34 -8.06 -1.97
C ILE A 44 8.46 -7.65 -0.79
N ALA A 45 8.11 -6.37 -0.65
CA ALA A 45 7.17 -5.89 0.34
C ALA A 45 6.50 -4.58 -0.09
N VAL A 46 5.31 -4.32 0.48
CA VAL A 46 4.56 -3.06 0.37
C VAL A 46 4.05 -2.67 1.76
N GLY A 47 3.68 -1.40 1.96
CA GLY A 47 3.02 -0.96 3.19
C GLY A 47 3.93 -1.01 4.41
N ALA A 48 3.38 -1.44 5.55
CA ALA A 48 4.08 -1.53 6.82
C ALA A 48 5.33 -2.42 6.76
N ARG A 49 5.26 -3.55 6.05
CA ARG A 49 6.43 -4.44 5.89
C ARG A 49 7.56 -3.77 5.12
N ALA A 50 7.24 -3.01 4.08
CA ALA A 50 8.23 -2.24 3.33
C ALA A 50 8.84 -1.12 4.20
N ARG A 51 8.01 -0.46 5.01
CA ARG A 51 8.47 0.55 5.99
C ARG A 51 9.43 -0.06 7.02
N GLU A 52 9.13 -1.24 7.56
CA GLU A 52 10.03 -1.92 8.50
C GLU A 52 11.38 -2.27 7.87
N MET A 53 11.38 -2.74 6.61
CA MET A 53 12.61 -3.03 5.88
C MET A 53 13.44 -1.76 5.64
N TYR A 54 12.79 -0.63 5.39
CA TYR A 54 13.43 0.67 5.28
C TYR A 54 14.06 1.12 6.60
N GLU A 55 13.32 1.02 7.70
CA GLU A 55 13.78 1.45 9.04
C GLU A 55 14.95 0.59 9.55
N LYS A 56 15.00 -0.71 9.19
CA LYS A 56 16.06 -1.64 9.58
C LYS A 56 17.30 -1.59 8.68
N GLY A 57 17.29 -0.82 7.60
CA GLY A 57 18.47 -0.59 6.75
C GLY A 57 19.05 -1.87 6.13
N HIS A 58 18.21 -2.77 5.61
CA HIS A 58 18.70 -3.98 4.95
C HIS A 58 19.48 -3.63 3.65
N ASP A 59 20.80 -3.79 3.65
CA ASP A 59 21.72 -3.41 2.55
C ASP A 59 21.36 -3.99 1.17
N LYS A 60 20.60 -5.08 1.11
CA LYS A 60 20.19 -5.75 -0.13
C LYS A 60 18.78 -5.38 -0.61
N VAL A 61 18.11 -4.46 0.08
CA VAL A 61 16.73 -4.08 -0.19
C VAL A 61 16.65 -2.59 -0.53
N LYS A 62 16.15 -2.29 -1.73
CA LYS A 62 15.87 -0.90 -2.13
C LYS A 62 14.44 -0.57 -1.77
N THR A 63 14.23 0.44 -0.94
CA THR A 63 12.88 0.90 -0.58
C THR A 63 12.61 2.29 -1.14
N VAL A 64 11.41 2.50 -1.69
CA VAL A 64 11.00 3.76 -2.33
C VAL A 64 9.63 4.23 -1.81
N ARG A 65 9.42 5.54 -1.84
CA ARG A 65 8.10 6.17 -1.70
C ARG A 65 7.71 6.75 -3.07
N PRO A 66 6.81 6.10 -3.82
CA PRO A 66 6.61 6.41 -5.24
C PRO A 66 5.82 7.71 -5.48
N LEU A 67 5.13 8.22 -4.46
CA LEU A 67 4.28 9.42 -4.54
C LEU A 67 4.98 10.67 -3.99
N ARG A 68 6.32 10.65 -3.90
CA ARG A 68 7.13 11.81 -3.51
C ARG A 68 7.39 12.73 -4.70
#